data_AF-A0AAV6GUE5-F1
#
_entry.id   AF-A0AAV6GUE5-F1
#
_cell.length_a   1.000
_cell.length_b   1.000
_cell.length_c   1.000
_cell.angle_alpha   90.00
_cell.angle_beta   90.00
_cell.angle_gamma   90.00
#
_symmetry.space_group_name_H-M   'P 1'
#
loop_
_entity.id
_entity.type
_entity.pdbx_description
1 polymer ?
#
loop_
_entity_poly.entity_id
_entity_poly.type
_entity_poly.pdbx_seq_one_letter_code
_entity_poly.pdbx_strand_id
1 'polypeptide(L)'
;MSSLYQDPQWTKHAEEAANKALLSMSEGKGVTFHDGVKWMRQRYAEGDFSLSDVWGVVTCWIKGVSLECQPLHKDGDVASPYPLYSAIEKQMFQKNQQKEMWFEFSPHEVGFLEPGAYVNTSLLKKDFVGGTMIPQPVQRKPMDMVQLQGYLLL
;
A
#
# COMPACT_ATOMS: atom_id res chain seq x y z
N MET A 1 -7.46 3.20 7.59
CA MET A 1 -6.07 3.54 7.97
C MET A 1 -5.37 4.37 6.91
N SER A 2 -5.16 3.86 5.69
CA SER A 2 -4.38 4.56 4.65
C SER A 2 -4.80 6.01 4.36
N SER A 3 -6.09 6.34 4.45
CA SER A 3 -6.59 7.71 4.27
C SER A 3 -6.29 8.64 5.45
N LEU A 4 -6.27 8.12 6.69
CA LEU A 4 -6.02 8.92 7.89
C LEU A 4 -4.54 9.31 8.00
N TYR A 5 -3.64 8.37 7.69
CA TYR A 5 -2.19 8.60 7.73
C TYR A 5 -1.68 9.51 6.59
N GLN A 6 -2.55 9.99 5.70
CA GLN A 6 -2.19 11.08 4.78
C GLN A 6 -2.00 12.41 5.51
N ASP A 7 -2.68 12.59 6.65
CA ASP A 7 -2.52 13.74 7.54
C ASP A 7 -1.68 13.32 8.76
N PRO A 8 -0.45 13.83 8.93
CA PRO A 8 0.42 13.48 10.05
C PRO A 8 -0.18 13.78 11.44
N GLN A 9 -1.16 14.68 11.53
CA GLN A 9 -1.76 15.15 12.78
C GLN A 9 -3.22 14.70 12.96
N TRP A 10 -3.67 13.70 12.20
CA TRP A 10 -5.05 13.19 12.24
C TRP A 10 -5.51 12.81 13.67
N THR A 11 -4.59 12.39 14.54
CA THR A 11 -4.90 12.01 15.93
C THR A 11 -5.39 13.16 16.80
N LYS A 12 -5.00 14.41 16.49
CA LYS A 12 -5.44 15.59 17.25
C LYS A 12 -6.90 15.95 16.95
N HIS A 13 -7.39 15.59 15.77
CA HIS A 13 -8.75 15.90 15.29
C HIS A 13 -9.39 14.65 14.66
N ALA A 14 -9.35 13.52 15.37
CA ALA A 14 -9.73 12.21 14.83
C ALA A 14 -11.19 12.14 14.36
N GLU A 15 -12.12 12.77 15.09
CA GLU A 15 -13.54 12.82 14.72
C GLU A 15 -13.76 13.66 13.45
N GLU A 16 -13.06 14.78 13.31
CA GLU A 16 -13.11 15.62 12.12
C GLU A 16 -12.50 14.91 10.91
N ALA A 17 -11.37 14.23 11.09
CA ALA A 17 -10.74 13.41 10.06
C ALA A 17 -11.65 12.26 9.61
N ALA A 18 -12.33 11.58 10.55
CA ALA A 18 -13.30 10.53 10.24
C ALA A 18 -14.53 11.08 9.50
N ASN A 19 -15.10 12.19 9.96
CA ASN A 19 -16.23 12.85 9.31
C ASN A 19 -15.87 13.34 7.90
N LYS A 20 -14.68 13.90 7.72
CA LYS A 20 -14.18 14.31 6.40
C LYS A 20 -14.01 13.11 5.46
N ALA A 21 -13.51 11.98 5.95
CA ALA A 21 -13.41 10.75 5.17
C ALA A 21 -14.79 10.17 4.81
N LEU A 22 -15.77 10.25 5.72
CA LEU A 22 -17.16 9.86 5.44
C LEU A 22 -17.79 10.77 4.38
N LEU A 23 -17.59 12.08 4.52
CA LEU A 23 -18.08 13.07 3.57
C LEU A 23 -17.47 12.84 2.18
N SER A 24 -16.16 12.63 2.08
CA SER A 24 -15.50 12.37 0.78
C SER A 24 -16.04 11.10 0.10
N MET A 25 -16.36 10.06 0.88
CA MET A 25 -17.04 8.86 0.38
C MET A 25 -18.45 9.16 -0.14
N SER A 26 -19.22 9.98 0.60
CA SER A 26 -20.60 10.31 0.25
C SER A 26 -20.73 11.27 -0.94
N GLU A 27 -19.80 12.22 -1.08
CA GLU A 27 -19.83 13.25 -2.13
C GLU A 27 -19.26 12.75 -3.47
N GLY A 28 -18.63 11.58 -3.49
CA GLY A 28 -18.02 11.02 -4.71
C GLY A 28 -16.87 11.87 -5.27
N LYS A 29 -16.25 12.73 -4.45
CA LYS A 29 -15.10 13.59 -4.82
C LYS A 29 -13.80 12.82 -5.08
N GLY A 30 -13.88 11.50 -5.20
CA GLY A 30 -12.74 10.64 -5.42
C GLY A 30 -12.24 10.62 -6.86
N VAL A 31 -11.62 9.51 -7.20
CA VAL A 31 -11.03 9.24 -8.51
C VAL A 31 -12.08 9.32 -9.61
N THR A 32 -11.85 10.18 -10.61
CA THR A 32 -12.67 10.16 -11.83
C THR A 32 -12.36 8.91 -12.65
N PHE A 33 -13.33 8.41 -13.42
CA PHE A 33 -13.11 7.26 -14.30
C PHE A 33 -11.90 7.49 -15.25
N HIS A 34 -11.77 8.70 -15.78
CA HIS A 34 -10.65 9.06 -16.64
C HIS A 34 -9.30 8.97 -15.93
N ASP A 35 -9.20 9.47 -14.69
CA ASP A 35 -7.97 9.41 -13.90
C ASP A 35 -7.61 7.98 -13.51
N GLY A 36 -8.61 7.17 -13.17
CA GLY A 36 -8.45 5.73 -12.93
C GLY A 36 -7.87 5.00 -14.14
N VAL A 37 -8.42 5.24 -15.33
CA VAL A 37 -7.91 4.64 -16.58
C VAL A 37 -6.51 5.14 -16.91
N LYS A 38 -6.24 6.43 -16.71
CA LYS A 38 -4.91 7.01 -16.94
C LYS A 38 -3.85 6.37 -16.03
N TRP A 39 -4.16 6.21 -14.75
CA TRP A 39 -3.27 5.56 -13.78
C TRP A 39 -3.04 4.09 -14.15
N MET A 40 -4.09 3.34 -14.48
CA MET A 40 -3.96 1.94 -14.90
C MET A 40 -3.11 1.79 -16.16
N ARG A 41 -3.26 2.69 -17.15
CA ARG A 41 -2.45 2.68 -18.37
C ARG A 41 -0.98 2.95 -18.08
N GLN A 42 -0.69 3.91 -17.20
CA GLN A 42 0.68 4.19 -16.78
C GLN A 42 1.30 2.98 -16.07
N ARG A 43 0.52 2.36 -15.16
CA ARG A 43 0.93 1.15 -14.44
C ARG A 43 1.17 -0.04 -15.36
N TYR A 44 0.33 -0.21 -16.39
CA TYR A 44 0.50 -1.23 -17.43
C TYR A 44 1.82 -1.04 -18.21
N ALA A 45 2.18 0.20 -18.53
CA ALA A 45 3.44 0.52 -19.21
C ALA A 45 4.68 0.26 -18.34
N GLU A 46 4.54 0.35 -17.00
CA GLU A 46 5.63 0.07 -16.04
C GLU A 46 5.89 -1.45 -15.85
N GLY A 47 5.00 -2.33 -16.35
CA GLY A 47 5.10 -3.80 -16.22
C GLY A 47 4.48 -4.33 -14.92
N ASP A 48 4.17 -5.62 -14.82
CA ASP A 48 3.58 -6.27 -13.62
C ASP A 48 2.18 -5.77 -13.22
N PHE A 49 1.31 -5.45 -14.19
CA PHE A 49 -0.09 -5.08 -13.92
C PHE A 49 -0.93 -6.30 -13.53
N SER A 50 -1.76 -6.15 -12.50
CA SER A 50 -2.54 -7.23 -11.90
C SER A 50 -3.95 -6.77 -11.50
N LEU A 51 -4.82 -7.73 -11.15
CA LEU A 51 -6.17 -7.42 -10.64
C LEU A 51 -6.11 -6.61 -9.33
N SER A 52 -5.05 -6.76 -8.53
CA SER A 52 -4.79 -5.94 -7.34
C SER A 52 -4.64 -4.46 -7.68
N ASP A 53 -4.05 -4.12 -8.83
CA ASP A 53 -3.94 -2.73 -9.27
C ASP A 53 -5.32 -2.14 -9.61
N VAL A 54 -6.19 -2.93 -10.26
CA VAL A 54 -7.59 -2.53 -10.55
C VAL A 54 -8.36 -2.33 -9.24
N TRP A 55 -8.24 -3.26 -8.30
CA TRP A 55 -8.90 -3.19 -7.00
C TRP A 55 -8.41 -1.99 -6.17
N GLY A 56 -7.11 -1.67 -6.23
CA GLY A 56 -6.54 -0.47 -5.63
C GLY A 56 -7.22 0.82 -6.12
N VAL A 57 -7.46 0.94 -7.43
CA VAL A 57 -8.17 2.10 -8.01
C VAL A 57 -9.64 2.13 -7.57
N VAL A 58 -10.33 0.99 -7.60
CA VAL A 58 -11.73 0.89 -7.17
C VAL A 58 -11.88 1.26 -5.69
N THR A 59 -10.98 0.80 -4.83
CA THR A 59 -11.01 1.14 -3.40
C THR A 59 -10.74 2.62 -3.15
N CYS A 60 -9.87 3.26 -3.95
CA CYS A 60 -9.67 4.71 -3.89
C CYS A 60 -10.92 5.47 -4.33
N TRP A 61 -11.61 4.98 -5.36
CA TRP A 61 -12.88 5.54 -5.82
C TRP A 61 -13.96 5.45 -4.73
N ILE A 62 -14.16 4.27 -4.13
CA ILE A 62 -15.12 4.06 -3.03
C ILE A 62 -14.80 4.97 -1.85
N LYS A 63 -13.52 5.10 -1.49
CA LYS A 63 -13.07 5.93 -0.36
C LYS A 63 -13.11 7.44 -0.64
N GLY A 64 -13.35 7.86 -1.88
CA GLY A 64 -13.31 9.27 -2.24
C GLY A 64 -11.91 9.90 -2.12
N VAL A 65 -10.84 9.10 -2.27
CA VAL A 65 -9.45 9.56 -2.12
C VAL A 65 -8.74 9.68 -3.47
N SER A 66 -7.78 10.60 -3.58
CA SER A 66 -6.99 10.78 -4.79
C SER A 66 -6.04 9.61 -5.06
N LEU A 67 -5.75 9.36 -6.34
CA LEU A 67 -4.74 8.39 -6.79
C LEU A 67 -3.30 8.84 -6.51
N GLU A 68 -3.08 10.10 -6.13
CA GLU A 68 -1.79 10.63 -5.70
C GLU A 68 -1.48 10.22 -4.25
N CYS A 69 -1.61 8.93 -3.95
CA CYS A 69 -1.26 8.44 -2.63
C CYS A 69 0.27 8.43 -2.47
N GLN A 70 0.73 9.07 -1.38
CA GLN A 70 2.13 9.07 -0.98
C GLN A 70 2.63 7.62 -0.77
N PRO A 71 3.93 7.35 -0.99
CA PRO A 71 4.53 6.07 -0.65
C PRO A 71 4.42 5.80 0.86
N LEU A 72 4.44 4.52 1.25
CA LEU A 72 4.33 4.08 2.65
C LEU A 72 5.48 4.65 3.52
N HIS A 73 6.64 4.93 2.92
CA HIS A 73 7.79 5.57 3.57
C HIS A 73 7.56 7.07 3.75
N LYS A 74 6.89 7.44 4.83
CA LYS A 74 6.84 8.82 5.29
C LYS A 74 6.88 8.86 6.81
N ASP A 75 7.78 9.67 7.35
CA ASP A 75 7.92 9.89 8.79
C ASP A 75 6.60 10.47 9.33
N GLY A 76 5.93 9.69 10.18
CA GLY A 76 4.79 10.16 10.96
C GLY A 76 5.27 11.04 12.12
N ASP A 77 4.44 12.00 12.53
CA ASP A 77 4.64 12.71 13.79
C ASP A 77 4.57 11.70 14.96
N VAL A 78 5.35 11.90 16.03
CA VAL A 78 5.46 10.98 17.19
C VAL A 78 4.11 10.77 17.89
N ALA A 79 3.15 11.68 17.65
CA ALA A 79 1.79 11.64 18.18
C ALA A 79 0.84 10.68 17.45
N SER A 80 1.23 10.10 16.31
CA SER A 80 0.39 9.15 15.56
C SER A 80 0.81 7.69 15.84
N PRO A 81 -0.13 6.75 16.06
CA PRO A 81 0.19 5.34 16.23
C PRO A 81 1.00 4.81 15.05
N TYR A 82 1.83 3.80 15.29
CA TYR A 82 2.64 3.21 14.23
C TYR A 82 1.76 2.38 13.27
N PRO A 83 1.65 2.73 11.98
CA PRO A 83 0.81 1.97 11.06
C PRO A 83 1.51 0.66 10.69
N LEU A 84 0.85 -0.46 11.01
CA LEU A 84 1.26 -1.80 10.62
C LEU A 84 0.17 -2.41 9.75
N TYR A 85 0.56 -2.95 8.60
CA TYR A 85 -0.31 -3.70 7.70
C TYR A 85 0.25 -5.11 7.52
N SER A 86 -0.61 -6.09 7.21
CA SER A 86 -0.17 -7.47 7.03
C SER A 86 -0.92 -8.14 5.87
N ALA A 87 -0.21 -8.99 5.13
CA ALA A 87 -0.77 -9.85 4.08
C ALA A 87 -0.29 -11.30 4.29
N ILE A 88 -1.00 -12.24 3.69
CA ILE A 88 -0.65 -13.67 3.73
C ILE A 88 -0.05 -14.07 2.39
N GLU A 89 1.04 -14.84 2.42
CA GLU A 89 1.63 -15.39 1.20
C GLU A 89 0.71 -16.46 0.58
N LYS A 90 0.40 -16.28 -0.71
CA LYS A 90 -0.59 -17.07 -1.44
C LYS A 90 -0.20 -18.54 -1.61
N GLN A 91 1.05 -18.86 -1.95
CA GLN A 91 1.49 -20.24 -2.17
C GLN A 91 1.45 -21.08 -0.89
N MET A 92 1.79 -20.49 0.26
CA MET A 92 1.77 -21.10 1.58
C MET A 92 0.32 -21.31 2.03
N PHE A 93 -0.55 -20.34 1.78
CA PHE A 93 -2.00 -20.48 1.99
C PHE A 93 -2.59 -21.62 1.15
N GLN A 94 -2.29 -21.67 -0.15
CA GLN A 94 -2.83 -22.69 -1.06
C GLN A 94 -2.30 -24.10 -0.79
N LYS A 95 -1.07 -24.23 -0.28
CA LYS A 95 -0.47 -25.53 0.05
C LYS A 95 -1.02 -26.13 1.35
N ASN A 96 -1.94 -25.44 2.04
CA ASN A 96 -2.52 -25.87 3.31
C ASN A 96 -1.44 -26.26 4.34
N GLN A 97 -0.26 -25.62 4.25
CA GLN A 97 0.80 -25.83 5.21
C GLN A 97 0.40 -25.15 6.51
N GLN A 98 0.57 -25.85 7.65
CA GLN A 98 0.16 -25.38 8.99
C GLN A 98 0.78 -24.04 9.45
N LYS A 99 1.67 -23.44 8.65
CA LYS A 99 2.27 -22.14 8.92
C LYS A 99 1.82 -21.14 7.86
N GLU A 100 0.83 -20.34 8.25
CA GLU A 100 0.43 -19.14 7.52
C GLU A 100 1.59 -18.16 7.55
N MET A 101 2.24 -17.97 6.39
CA MET A 101 3.37 -17.07 6.29
C MET A 101 2.90 -15.63 6.15
N TRP A 102 2.93 -14.91 7.26
CA TRP A 102 2.58 -13.49 7.34
C TRP A 102 3.71 -12.61 6.82
N PHE A 103 3.34 -11.67 5.95
CA PHE A 103 4.17 -10.59 5.47
C PHE A 103 3.68 -9.26 6.04
N GLU A 104 4.54 -8.55 6.74
CA GLU A 104 4.23 -7.29 7.41
C GLU A 104 4.75 -6.10 6.61
N PHE A 105 4.01 -5.01 6.67
CA PHE A 105 4.36 -3.73 6.07
C PHE A 105 4.28 -2.62 7.10
N SER A 106 5.37 -1.87 7.21
CA SER A 106 5.44 -0.64 7.99
C SER A 106 6.11 0.47 7.17
N PRO A 107 6.09 1.74 7.62
CA PRO A 107 6.77 2.84 6.94
C PRO A 107 8.28 2.63 6.79
N HIS A 108 8.90 1.88 7.69
CA HIS A 108 10.35 1.74 7.79
C HIS A 108 10.84 0.40 7.25
N GLU A 109 10.12 -0.67 7.56
CA GLU A 109 10.48 -2.03 7.19
C GLU A 109 9.30 -2.85 6.69
N VAL A 110 9.62 -3.79 5.82
CA VAL A 110 8.69 -4.78 5.27
C VAL A 110 9.37 -6.14 5.29
N GLY A 111 8.63 -7.21 5.57
CA GLY A 111 9.26 -8.52 5.72
C GLY A 111 8.35 -9.65 6.13
N PHE A 112 8.93 -10.83 6.21
CA PHE A 112 8.24 -12.03 6.68
C PHE A 112 8.49 -12.24 8.16
N LEU A 113 7.40 -12.40 8.92
CA LEU A 113 7.46 -12.53 10.38
C LEU A 113 8.15 -13.82 10.82
N GLU A 114 7.79 -14.95 10.20
CA GLU A 114 8.26 -16.28 10.63
C GLU A 114 9.76 -16.53 10.43
N PRO A 115 10.39 -16.17 9.28
CA PRO A 115 11.84 -16.24 9.13
C PRO A 115 12.57 -15.02 9.73
N GLY A 116 11.86 -13.99 10.21
CA GLY A 116 12.46 -12.74 10.70
C GLY A 116 13.22 -11.97 9.62
N ALA A 117 12.79 -12.08 8.35
CA ALA A 117 13.50 -11.52 7.22
C ALA A 117 12.86 -10.18 6.80
N TYR A 118 13.52 -9.07 7.15
CA TYR A 118 13.03 -7.71 6.91
C TYR A 118 14.00 -6.91 6.04
N VAL A 119 13.45 -6.00 5.25
CA VAL A 119 14.18 -5.01 4.44
C VAL A 119 13.54 -3.64 4.62
N ASN A 120 14.29 -2.57 4.33
CA ASN A 120 13.71 -1.23 4.33
C ASN A 120 12.58 -1.13 3.29
N THR A 121 11.47 -0.48 3.65
CA THR A 121 10.29 -0.30 2.77
C THR A 121 10.63 0.31 1.41
N SER A 122 11.64 1.18 1.34
CA SER A 122 12.14 1.76 0.09
C SER A 122 12.74 0.72 -0.88
N LEU A 123 13.15 -0.45 -0.38
CA LEU A 123 13.71 -1.54 -1.17
C LEU A 123 12.66 -2.55 -1.62
N LEU A 124 11.38 -2.33 -1.29
CA LEU A 124 10.29 -3.16 -1.78
C LEU A 124 10.27 -3.17 -3.32
N LYS A 125 10.00 -4.34 -3.92
CA LYS A 125 10.07 -4.63 -5.38
C LYS A 125 11.48 -4.68 -5.99
N LYS A 126 12.53 -4.65 -5.18
CA LYS A 126 13.90 -4.97 -5.63
C LYS A 126 14.12 -6.48 -5.56
N ASP A 127 14.97 -6.98 -6.44
CA ASP A 127 15.35 -8.39 -6.43
C ASP A 127 16.53 -8.60 -5.48
N PHE A 128 16.51 -9.72 -4.76
CA PHE A 128 17.54 -10.07 -3.79
C PHE A 128 18.04 -11.49 -4.05
N VAL A 129 19.35 -11.71 -3.87
CA VAL A 129 19.96 -13.04 -3.87
C VAL A 129 20.88 -13.15 -2.65
N GLY A 130 20.65 -14.18 -1.83
CA GLY A 130 21.45 -14.41 -0.61
C GLY A 130 21.41 -13.24 0.38
N GLY A 131 20.31 -12.48 0.42
CA GLY A 131 20.18 -11.29 1.27
C GLY A 131 20.82 -10.02 0.71
N THR A 132 21.46 -10.08 -0.46
CA THR A 132 22.05 -8.91 -1.12
C THR A 132 21.16 -8.42 -2.25
N MET A 133 20.92 -7.11 -2.32
CA MET A 133 20.14 -6.48 -3.40
C MET A 133 20.88 -6.59 -4.73
N ILE A 134 20.18 -7.03 -5.76
CA ILE A 134 20.70 -7.02 -7.13
C ILE A 134 20.40 -5.65 -7.76
N PRO A 135 21.40 -4.96 -8.34
CA PRO A 135 21.16 -3.73 -9.09
C PRO A 135 20.25 -4.00 -10.29
N GLN A 136 19.11 -3.31 -10.37
CA GLN A 136 18.22 -3.39 -11.51
C GLN A 136 18.53 -2.28 -12.53
N PRO A 137 18.50 -2.57 -13.83
CA PRO A 137 18.78 -1.59 -14.89
C PRO A 137 17.70 -0.50 -14.99
N VAL A 138 16.51 -0.76 -14.46
CA VAL A 138 15.38 0.19 -14.44
C VAL A 138 15.04 0.52 -12.98
N GLN A 139 15.04 1.81 -12.64
CA GLN A 139 14.50 2.26 -11.36
C GLN A 139 12.97 2.06 -11.36
N ARG A 140 12.51 1.00 -10.70
CA ARG A 140 11.10 0.84 -10.34
C ARG A 140 10.71 1.92 -9.33
N LYS A 141 9.54 2.54 -9.55
CA LYS A 141 8.94 3.46 -8.58
C LYS A 141 8.64 2.71 -7.26
N PRO A 142 8.76 3.38 -6.11
CA PRO A 142 8.31 2.82 -4.83
C PRO A 142 6.85 2.39 -4.91
N MET A 143 6.49 1.38 -4.13
CA MET A 143 5.09 0.96 -4.03
C MET A 143 4.27 2.10 -3.39
N ASP A 144 3.23 2.54 -4.08
CA ASP A 144 2.29 3.53 -3.57
C ASP A 144 1.19 2.86 -2.71
N MET A 145 0.44 3.66 -1.96
CA MET A 145 -0.65 3.13 -1.13
C MET A 145 -1.86 2.66 -1.95
N VAL A 146 -1.98 3.00 -3.24
CA VAL A 146 -3.06 2.47 -4.10
C VAL A 146 -2.80 1.00 -4.35
N GLN A 147 -1.57 0.65 -4.72
CA GLN A 147 -1.10 -0.70 -4.93
C GLN A 147 -1.13 -1.51 -3.63
N LEU A 148 -0.64 -0.93 -2.53
CA LEU A 148 -0.65 -1.62 -1.22
C LEU A 148 -2.08 -1.94 -0.76
N GLN A 149 -3.01 -1.00 -0.91
CA GLN A 149 -4.43 -1.27 -0.62
C GLN A 149 -5.00 -2.36 -1.52
N GLY A 150 -4.60 -2.38 -2.79
CA GLY A 150 -4.94 -3.45 -3.72
C GLY A 150 -4.47 -4.83 -3.26
N TYR A 151 -3.29 -4.95 -2.65
CA TYR A 151 -2.78 -6.22 -2.12
C TYR A 151 -3.41 -6.64 -0.80
N LEU A 152 -3.70 -5.67 0.08
CA LEU A 152 -4.22 -5.94 1.43
C LEU A 152 -5.72 -6.24 1.47
N LEU A 153 -6.47 -5.88 0.43
CA LEU A 153 -7.93 -5.98 0.38
C LEU A 153 -8.45 -7.03 -0.59
N LEU A 154 -7.57 -7.86 -1.15
CA LEU A 154 -7.87 -8.91 -2.13
C LEU A 154 -7.66 -10.29 -1.52
#